data_AF-A0AAE8AYR5-F1
#
_entry.id   AF-A0AAE8AYR5-F1
#
_cell.length_a   1.000
_cell.length_b   1.000
_cell.length_c   1.000
_cell.angle_alpha   90.00
_cell.angle_beta   90.00
_cell.angle_gamma   90.00
#
_symmetry.space_group_name_H-M   'P 1'
#
loop_
_entity.id
_entity.type
_entity.pdbx_description
1 polymer ?
#
loop_
_entity_poly.entity_id
_entity_poly.type
_entity_poly.pdbx_seq_one_letter_code
_entity_poly.pdbx_strand_id
1 'polypeptide(L)'
;MENKNETLEITNNELEYNNLIDLKSTLQVELNDILDELSSIEEDREKLQNNQYLEEAIQDIIWDQVQNQLAVQIGEEFIKDNNGQKLDLRKDAHIQTTENFEKGKFASHNREFNYQERYDKWQDNFTTNKKGERVLKKEARQFFDKGRDMGSAAVHKDHTVSIKEQLNDIEMAAFFSKEQVKEFANSSKNLHDLDASANKSKNDKTMTEFLNSERNGLKPEERFNIDRKQLEKDDKEAREELKNRKDENKNIAIQSGKKSRRKEALKVTGKALKAAVLQLLTEFLREIVKKFISWLGEREKNFGNFIAKVKEAITNFITNLSHHVLGVGQSMVTMLATSIIGPVVGTFMQVWTFIQQGWRSLTDAIDYLKNPENKNKSTSVKMLEIGKIIVAGVTAAGAIVLSSAIGATLLSIFPPLGVEIPLLGSLSGLIGTFMGATVAGIAGAFVLKLIDQMIVDKQIDELTNKKIDKYNDKLIVQDQMNAVGMALVRVDKMESLSQMEDRHHQAAEIMRDELSFLLEEKEKNDNEFTEIDALLAELTD
;
A
#
# COMPACT_ATOMS: atom_id res chain seq x y z
N MET A 1 33.40 -15.94 20.64
CA MET A 1 34.67 -15.71 21.37
C MET A 1 35.77 -16.33 20.56
N GLU A 2 36.62 -15.49 19.98
CA GLU A 2 38.01 -15.82 19.71
C GLU A 2 38.79 -14.51 19.89
N ASN A 3 39.72 -14.51 20.83
CA ASN A 3 40.43 -13.33 21.30
C ASN A 3 41.76 -13.27 20.54
N LYS A 4 41.91 -12.32 19.61
CA LYS A 4 43.19 -12.03 18.95
C LYS A 4 43.67 -10.65 19.37
N ASN A 5 44.48 -10.66 20.42
CA ASN A 5 45.43 -9.57 20.69
C ASN A 5 46.59 -9.74 19.70
N GLU A 6 46.54 -9.05 18.57
CA GLU A 6 47.72 -8.79 17.74
C GLU A 6 48.21 -7.38 18.06
N THR A 7 49.39 -7.31 18.66
CA THR A 7 50.13 -6.07 18.86
C THR A 7 50.67 -5.64 17.51
N LEU A 8 50.10 -4.59 16.91
CA LEU A 8 50.55 -4.03 15.65
C LEU A 8 51.84 -3.20 15.88
N GLU A 9 52.95 -3.67 15.32
CA GLU A 9 54.16 -2.87 15.15
C GLU A 9 53.87 -1.73 14.15
N ILE A 10 54.02 -0.50 14.62
CA ILE A 10 53.73 0.74 13.89
C ILE A 10 54.73 0.88 12.74
N THR A 11 54.28 0.64 11.50
CA THR A 11 55.12 0.84 10.31
C THR A 11 54.49 1.57 9.13
N ASN A 12 53.29 2.15 9.20
CA ASN A 12 52.80 3.12 8.19
C ASN A 12 51.52 3.88 8.64
N ASN A 13 51.65 5.07 9.23
CA ASN A 13 50.52 5.85 9.78
C ASN A 13 49.50 6.35 8.72
N GLU A 14 49.92 6.71 7.51
CA GLU A 14 48.99 7.22 6.47
C GLU A 14 48.04 6.14 5.94
N LEU A 15 48.51 4.88 5.87
CA LEU A 15 47.73 3.75 5.35
C LEU A 15 46.67 3.29 6.37
N GLU A 16 46.97 3.35 7.67
CA GLU A 16 45.99 3.11 8.74
C GLU A 16 44.95 4.23 8.87
N TYR A 17 45.35 5.50 8.69
CA TYR A 17 44.42 6.64 8.75
C TYR A 17 43.39 6.63 7.62
N ASN A 18 43.84 6.41 6.38
CA ASN A 18 42.95 6.32 5.22
C ASN A 18 41.97 5.15 5.35
N ASN A 19 42.43 3.99 5.86
CA ASN A 19 41.56 2.85 6.15
C ASN A 19 40.48 3.16 7.20
N LEU A 20 40.81 3.96 8.23
CA LEU A 20 39.85 4.40 9.25
C LEU A 20 38.82 5.40 8.69
N ILE A 21 39.22 6.28 7.77
CA ILE A 21 38.30 7.19 7.06
C ILE A 21 37.36 6.41 6.14
N ASP A 22 37.87 5.45 5.37
CA ASP A 22 37.06 4.60 4.49
C ASP A 22 36.06 3.74 5.29
N LEU A 23 36.49 3.21 6.44
CA LEU A 23 35.62 2.50 7.37
C LEU A 23 34.53 3.40 7.95
N LYS A 24 34.86 4.63 8.35
CA LYS A 24 33.88 5.63 8.82
C LYS A 24 32.86 5.99 7.74
N SER A 25 33.31 6.14 6.49
CA SER A 25 32.45 6.41 5.33
C SER A 25 31.48 5.23 5.08
N THR A 26 31.97 4.00 5.17
CA THR A 26 31.16 2.79 5.03
C THR A 26 30.08 2.69 6.11
N LEU A 27 30.44 2.93 7.38
CA LEU A 27 29.49 2.94 8.50
C LEU A 27 28.45 4.09 8.38
N GLN A 28 28.83 5.22 7.79
CA GLN A 28 27.91 6.34 7.52
C GLN A 28 26.85 5.94 6.46
N VAL A 29 27.24 5.21 5.42
CA VAL A 29 26.31 4.68 4.41
C VAL A 29 25.36 3.66 5.04
N GLU A 30 25.89 2.72 5.82
CA GLU A 30 25.08 1.71 6.52
C GLU A 30 24.09 2.35 7.51
N LEU A 31 24.49 3.42 8.20
CA LEU A 31 23.61 4.19 9.07
C LEU A 31 22.46 4.88 8.29
N ASN A 32 22.74 5.40 7.09
CA ASN A 32 21.71 6.02 6.25
C ASN A 32 20.71 4.97 5.73
N ASP A 33 21.19 3.80 5.30
CA ASP A 33 20.33 2.71 4.86
C ASP A 33 19.37 2.24 5.99
N ILE A 34 19.87 2.12 7.23
CA ILE A 34 19.03 1.80 8.40
C ILE A 34 17.99 2.90 8.67
N LEU A 35 18.33 4.17 8.47
CA LEU A 35 17.38 5.29 8.65
C LEU A 35 16.29 5.30 7.58
N ASP A 36 16.63 4.98 6.33
CA ASP A 36 15.68 4.86 5.23
C ASP A 36 14.72 3.68 5.46
N GLU A 37 15.22 2.52 5.89
CA GLU A 37 14.39 1.38 6.26
C GLU A 37 13.45 1.69 7.44
N LEU A 38 13.92 2.43 8.46
CA LEU A 38 13.09 2.89 9.56
C LEU A 38 11.98 3.85 9.10
N SER A 39 12.26 4.71 8.12
CA SER A 39 11.25 5.62 7.54
C SER A 39 10.17 4.85 6.76
N SER A 40 10.56 3.84 5.99
CA SER A 40 9.63 2.94 5.29
C SER A 40 8.73 2.16 6.27
N ILE A 41 9.28 1.67 7.38
CA ILE A 41 8.50 0.99 8.44
C ILE A 41 7.46 1.93 9.06
N GLU A 42 7.79 3.22 9.21
CA GLU A 42 6.90 4.24 9.74
C GLU A 42 5.77 4.57 8.76
N GLU A 43 6.07 4.72 7.47
CA GLU A 43 5.06 4.88 6.41
C GLU A 43 4.11 3.68 6.30
N ASP A 44 4.64 2.46 6.37
CA ASP A 44 3.82 1.25 6.31
C ASP A 44 2.89 1.14 7.53
N ARG A 45 3.37 1.55 8.70
CA ARG A 45 2.55 1.63 9.93
C ARG A 45 1.44 2.67 9.81
N GLU A 46 1.71 3.83 9.23
CA GLU A 46 0.69 4.87 9.01
C GLU A 46 -0.38 4.44 7.98
N LYS A 47 0.03 3.77 6.90
CA LYS A 47 -0.89 3.23 5.87
C LYS A 47 -1.84 2.17 6.46
N LEU A 48 -1.34 1.29 7.33
CA LEU A 48 -2.13 0.23 7.98
C LEU A 48 -3.19 0.76 8.97
N GLN A 49 -3.03 1.98 9.49
CA GLN A 49 -3.95 2.59 10.47
C GLN A 49 -5.06 3.44 9.83
N ASN A 50 -5.05 3.63 8.52
CA ASN A 50 -5.98 4.51 7.82
C ASN A 50 -7.38 3.87 7.63
N ASN A 51 -8.44 4.55 8.10
CA ASN A 51 -9.84 4.09 8.00
C ASN A 51 -10.57 4.58 6.72
N GLN A 52 -9.90 5.27 5.80
CA GLN A 52 -10.54 5.89 4.62
C GLN A 52 -11.27 4.88 3.72
N TYR A 53 -10.78 3.64 3.61
CA TYR A 53 -11.43 2.60 2.79
C TYR A 53 -12.82 2.19 3.33
N LEU A 54 -13.07 2.40 4.62
CA LEU A 54 -14.28 1.92 5.27
C LEU A 54 -15.51 2.76 4.88
N GLU A 55 -15.32 4.06 4.65
CA GLU A 55 -16.40 4.95 4.23
C GLU A 55 -16.98 4.50 2.89
N GLU A 56 -16.11 4.34 1.90
CA GLU A 56 -16.49 3.94 0.54
C GLU A 56 -17.06 2.51 0.55
N ALA A 57 -16.45 1.58 1.29
CA ALA A 57 -16.95 0.22 1.40
C ALA A 57 -18.35 0.15 2.01
N ILE A 58 -18.63 0.91 3.08
CA ILE A 58 -19.97 0.97 3.70
C ILE A 58 -20.98 1.56 2.72
N GLN A 59 -20.65 2.70 2.11
CA GLN A 59 -21.53 3.35 1.15
C GLN A 59 -21.81 2.45 -0.06
N ASP A 60 -20.82 1.69 -0.52
CA ASP A 60 -20.95 0.71 -1.60
C ASP A 60 -21.85 -0.45 -1.23
N ILE A 61 -21.66 -1.08 -0.07
CA ILE A 61 -22.51 -2.19 0.40
C ILE A 61 -23.97 -1.75 0.51
N ILE A 62 -24.20 -0.59 1.14
CA ILE A 62 -25.56 -0.09 1.35
C ILE A 62 -26.19 0.28 0.01
N TRP A 63 -25.45 0.94 -0.87
CA TRP A 63 -25.98 1.33 -2.17
C TRP A 63 -26.22 0.12 -3.08
N ASP A 64 -25.36 -0.90 -3.03
CA ASP A 64 -25.58 -2.16 -3.72
C ASP A 64 -26.88 -2.82 -3.27
N GLN A 65 -27.15 -2.84 -1.97
CA GLN A 65 -28.37 -3.43 -1.42
C GLN A 65 -29.63 -2.63 -1.82
N VAL A 66 -29.55 -1.30 -1.78
CA VAL A 66 -30.63 -0.42 -2.27
C VAL A 66 -30.90 -0.70 -3.74
N GLN A 67 -29.86 -0.69 -4.58
CA GLN A 67 -30.00 -0.94 -6.02
C GLN A 67 -30.47 -2.35 -6.36
N ASN A 68 -30.09 -3.37 -5.59
CA ASN A 68 -30.59 -4.73 -5.79
C ASN A 68 -32.10 -4.78 -5.55
N GLN A 69 -32.59 -4.10 -4.51
CA GLN A 69 -34.03 -4.06 -4.23
C GLN A 69 -34.79 -3.21 -5.27
N LEU A 70 -34.18 -2.12 -5.75
CA LEU A 70 -34.70 -1.40 -6.91
C LEU A 70 -34.77 -2.31 -8.14
N ALA A 71 -33.71 -3.05 -8.46
CA ALA A 71 -33.66 -3.93 -9.61
C ALA A 71 -34.72 -5.05 -9.57
N VAL A 72 -35.04 -5.58 -8.38
CA VAL A 72 -36.10 -6.58 -8.18
C VAL A 72 -37.50 -6.00 -8.45
N GLN A 73 -37.73 -4.73 -8.13
CA GLN A 73 -39.00 -4.04 -8.39
C GLN A 73 -39.12 -3.50 -9.82
N ILE A 74 -37.99 -3.26 -10.50
CA ILE A 74 -37.88 -2.78 -11.89
C ILE A 74 -37.99 -3.98 -12.88
N GLY A 75 -38.85 -4.96 -12.60
CA GLY A 75 -39.13 -6.07 -13.52
C GLY A 75 -39.68 -5.63 -14.90
N GLU A 76 -40.07 -6.61 -15.73
CA GLU A 76 -40.44 -6.46 -17.17
C GLU A 76 -41.37 -5.27 -17.53
N GLU A 77 -42.15 -4.74 -16.58
CA GLU A 77 -43.00 -3.55 -16.76
C GLU A 77 -42.23 -2.26 -17.10
N PHE A 78 -40.98 -2.10 -16.67
CA PHE A 78 -40.21 -0.87 -16.96
C PHE A 78 -39.86 -0.70 -18.45
N ILE A 79 -39.64 -1.80 -19.19
CA ILE A 79 -39.30 -1.76 -20.62
C ILE A 79 -40.49 -1.22 -21.43
N LYS A 80 -41.73 -1.44 -20.96
CA LYS A 80 -42.96 -0.97 -21.62
C LYS A 80 -43.20 0.53 -21.44
N ASP A 81 -42.91 1.08 -20.26
CA ASP A 81 -43.36 2.44 -19.90
C ASP A 81 -42.39 3.58 -20.30
N ASN A 82 -41.19 3.27 -20.81
CA ASN A 82 -40.12 4.26 -21.00
C ASN A 82 -39.62 4.42 -22.45
N ASN A 83 -40.50 4.23 -23.45
CA ASN A 83 -40.22 4.50 -24.87
C ASN A 83 -38.89 3.91 -25.38
N GLY A 84 -38.51 2.71 -24.93
CA GLY A 84 -37.30 2.01 -25.37
C GLY A 84 -35.99 2.47 -24.70
N GLN A 85 -36.01 3.30 -23.66
CA GLN A 85 -34.80 3.59 -22.88
C GLN A 85 -34.41 2.40 -22.00
N LYS A 86 -33.27 1.79 -22.33
CA LYS A 86 -32.59 0.71 -21.60
C LYS A 86 -32.14 1.25 -20.25
N LEU A 87 -32.89 1.02 -19.18
CA LEU A 87 -32.37 1.08 -17.82
C LEU A 87 -31.92 -0.32 -17.45
N ASP A 88 -30.69 -0.46 -16.98
CA ASP A 88 -30.15 -1.75 -16.56
C ASP A 88 -29.28 -1.60 -15.32
N LEU A 89 -29.89 -1.78 -14.15
CA LEU A 89 -29.17 -1.69 -12.87
C LEU A 89 -28.41 -2.97 -12.51
N ARG A 90 -28.33 -3.97 -13.40
CA ARG A 90 -27.57 -5.18 -13.12
C ARG A 90 -26.08 -4.85 -13.05
N LYS A 91 -25.35 -5.57 -12.18
CA LYS A 91 -23.92 -5.31 -11.97
C LYS A 91 -23.10 -5.49 -13.26
N ASP A 92 -23.41 -6.52 -14.04
CA ASP A 92 -22.75 -6.86 -15.30
C ASP A 92 -22.98 -5.85 -16.43
N ALA A 93 -24.06 -5.08 -16.39
CA ALA A 93 -24.30 -3.99 -17.34
C ALA A 93 -23.36 -2.78 -17.13
N HIS A 94 -22.83 -2.62 -15.91
CA HIS A 94 -22.03 -1.45 -15.52
C HIS A 94 -20.58 -1.76 -15.14
N ILE A 95 -20.32 -2.95 -14.60
CA ILE A 95 -19.00 -3.38 -14.11
C ILE A 95 -18.50 -4.48 -15.04
N GLN A 96 -17.38 -4.20 -15.70
CA GLN A 96 -16.71 -5.18 -16.53
C GLN A 96 -15.88 -6.13 -15.66
N THR A 97 -15.89 -7.42 -16.01
CA THR A 97 -14.95 -8.41 -15.47
C THR A 97 -14.03 -8.91 -16.58
N THR A 98 -12.85 -9.40 -16.20
CA THR A 98 -11.89 -10.04 -17.11
C THR A 98 -12.55 -11.18 -17.89
N GLU A 99 -13.29 -12.05 -17.19
CA GLU A 99 -13.98 -13.20 -17.79
C GLU A 99 -15.05 -12.77 -18.80
N ASN A 100 -15.86 -11.77 -18.47
CA ASN A 100 -16.85 -11.25 -19.41
C ASN A 100 -16.17 -10.61 -20.63
N PHE A 101 -15.06 -9.89 -20.42
CA PHE A 101 -14.33 -9.24 -21.49
C PHE A 101 -13.74 -10.27 -22.46
N GLU A 102 -13.14 -11.34 -21.93
CA GLU A 102 -12.64 -12.47 -22.72
C GLU A 102 -13.74 -13.12 -23.56
N LYS A 103 -14.95 -13.26 -22.99
CA LYS A 103 -16.12 -13.84 -23.67
C LYS A 103 -16.83 -12.87 -24.63
N GLY A 104 -16.31 -11.66 -24.81
CA GLY A 104 -16.93 -10.63 -25.66
C GLY A 104 -18.26 -10.09 -25.09
N LYS A 105 -18.44 -10.15 -23.77
CA LYS A 105 -19.60 -9.59 -23.05
C LYS A 105 -19.20 -8.29 -22.40
N PHE A 106 -19.84 -7.20 -22.80
CA PHE A 106 -19.42 -5.85 -22.42
C PHE A 106 -20.42 -5.14 -21.52
N ALA A 107 -19.90 -4.49 -20.48
CA ALA A 107 -20.65 -3.54 -19.68
C ALA A 107 -21.06 -2.34 -20.56
N SER A 108 -22.30 -2.33 -21.03
CA SER A 108 -22.80 -1.37 -22.03
C SER A 108 -23.36 -0.09 -21.44
N HIS A 109 -23.53 -0.04 -20.11
CA HIS A 109 -24.06 1.11 -19.38
C HIS A 109 -22.99 1.88 -18.61
N ASN A 110 -21.71 1.54 -18.76
CA ASN A 110 -20.60 2.37 -18.31
C ASN A 110 -20.23 3.40 -19.39
N ARG A 111 -20.34 4.70 -19.10
CA ARG A 111 -20.01 5.78 -20.05
C ARG A 111 -18.57 6.27 -19.99
N GLU A 112 -17.83 5.87 -18.96
CA GLU A 112 -16.43 6.25 -18.76
C GLU A 112 -15.50 5.36 -19.57
N PHE A 113 -15.86 4.09 -19.72
CA PHE A 113 -15.09 3.11 -20.48
C PHE A 113 -15.93 2.46 -21.57
N ASN A 114 -15.48 2.58 -22.82
CA ASN A 114 -16.05 1.87 -23.96
C ASN A 114 -15.35 0.49 -24.10
N TYR A 115 -15.89 -0.53 -23.43
CA TYR A 115 -15.29 -1.87 -23.44
C TYR A 115 -15.37 -2.57 -24.79
N GLN A 116 -16.39 -2.29 -25.60
CA GLN A 116 -16.47 -2.79 -26.98
C GLN A 116 -15.29 -2.25 -27.80
N GLU A 117 -15.08 -0.94 -27.79
CA GLU A 117 -13.97 -0.33 -28.52
C GLU A 117 -12.61 -0.80 -28.02
N ARG A 118 -12.44 -1.00 -26.70
CA ARG A 118 -11.23 -1.59 -26.13
C ARG A 118 -11.00 -3.00 -26.64
N TYR A 119 -12.04 -3.83 -26.65
CA TYR A 119 -11.98 -5.20 -27.16
C TYR A 119 -11.64 -5.24 -28.64
N ASP A 120 -12.27 -4.38 -29.46
CA ASP A 120 -12.02 -4.31 -30.90
C ASP A 120 -10.57 -3.87 -31.19
N LYS A 121 -10.09 -2.83 -30.50
CA LYS A 121 -8.68 -2.39 -30.59
C LYS A 121 -7.70 -3.46 -30.11
N TRP A 122 -8.05 -4.19 -29.06
CA TRP A 122 -7.24 -5.28 -28.55
C TRP A 122 -7.15 -6.43 -29.58
N GLN A 123 -8.30 -6.85 -30.12
CA GLN A 123 -8.37 -7.88 -31.16
C GLN A 123 -7.60 -7.50 -32.41
N ASP A 124 -7.62 -6.21 -32.79
CA ASP A 124 -6.88 -5.71 -33.94
C ASP A 124 -5.35 -5.82 -33.78
N ASN A 125 -4.81 -6.01 -32.57
CA ASN A 125 -3.39 -6.28 -32.39
C ASN A 125 -2.97 -7.68 -32.90
N PHE A 126 -3.93 -8.56 -33.19
CA PHE A 126 -3.66 -9.96 -33.52
C PHE A 126 -4.05 -10.33 -34.95
N THR A 127 -3.39 -11.36 -35.47
CA THR A 127 -3.70 -12.02 -36.72
C THR A 127 -3.57 -13.53 -36.54
N THR A 128 -3.95 -14.31 -37.55
CA THR A 128 -3.84 -15.77 -37.52
C THR A 128 -2.67 -16.20 -38.38
N ASN A 129 -1.76 -17.01 -37.84
CA ASN A 129 -0.66 -17.55 -38.62
C ASN A 129 -1.12 -18.70 -39.54
N LYS A 130 -0.22 -19.24 -40.36
CA LYS A 130 -0.51 -20.35 -41.29
C LYS A 130 -1.01 -21.65 -40.61
N LYS A 131 -0.80 -21.79 -39.29
CA LYS A 131 -1.23 -22.94 -38.48
C LYS A 131 -2.59 -22.73 -37.80
N GLY A 132 -3.22 -21.57 -37.99
CA GLY A 132 -4.46 -21.23 -37.29
C GLY A 132 -4.24 -20.63 -35.90
N GLU A 133 -3.00 -20.35 -35.49
CA GLU A 133 -2.70 -19.83 -34.15
C GLU A 133 -2.79 -18.29 -34.15
N ARG A 134 -3.39 -17.73 -33.10
CA ARG A 134 -3.44 -16.28 -32.88
C ARG A 134 -2.04 -15.77 -32.54
N VAL A 135 -1.54 -14.82 -33.33
CA VAL A 135 -0.22 -14.22 -33.18
C VAL A 135 -0.31 -12.70 -33.25
N LEU A 136 0.60 -12.01 -32.57
CA LEU A 136 0.65 -10.54 -32.57
C LEU A 136 1.09 -10.01 -33.95
N LYS A 137 0.41 -8.98 -34.47
CA LYS A 137 0.83 -8.26 -35.67
C LYS A 137 2.17 -7.56 -35.43
N LYS A 138 3.02 -7.45 -36.47
CA LYS A 138 4.34 -6.82 -36.34
C LYS A 138 4.22 -5.35 -35.96
N GLU A 139 3.19 -4.69 -36.45
CA GLU A 139 2.91 -3.27 -36.28
C GLU A 139 2.36 -2.94 -34.88
N ALA A 140 1.79 -3.93 -34.17
CA ALA A 140 1.22 -3.73 -32.84
C ALA A 140 2.25 -3.20 -31.82
N ARG A 141 3.54 -3.50 -32.03
CA ARG A 141 4.65 -3.04 -31.18
C ARG A 141 5.10 -1.60 -31.44
N GLN A 142 4.85 -1.06 -32.63
CA GLN A 142 5.40 0.24 -33.07
C GLN A 142 5.06 1.39 -32.12
N PHE A 143 3.84 1.40 -31.57
CA PHE A 143 3.41 2.43 -30.63
C PHE A 143 4.24 2.44 -29.34
N PHE A 144 4.57 1.24 -28.83
CA PHE A 144 5.29 1.04 -27.57
C PHE A 144 6.79 1.30 -27.72
N ASP A 145 7.36 0.95 -28.88
CA ASP A 145 8.76 1.20 -29.22
C ASP A 145 9.05 2.65 -29.62
N LYS A 146 8.02 3.44 -29.94
CA LYS A 146 8.22 4.83 -30.39
C LYS A 146 8.82 5.71 -29.28
N GLY A 147 10.06 6.15 -29.49
CA GLY A 147 10.76 7.13 -28.66
C GLY A 147 11.34 6.58 -27.36
N ARG A 148 11.43 5.25 -27.21
CA ARG A 148 12.09 4.62 -26.06
C ARG A 148 13.60 4.54 -26.26
N ASP A 149 14.32 4.37 -25.16
CA ASP A 149 15.73 3.98 -25.21
C ASP A 149 15.85 2.56 -25.76
N MET A 150 16.72 2.38 -26.75
CA MET A 150 16.99 1.11 -27.42
C MET A 150 18.33 0.51 -26.99
N GLY A 151 19.14 1.25 -26.23
CA GLY A 151 20.51 0.89 -25.89
C GLY A 151 21.48 1.06 -27.07
N SER A 152 22.50 0.23 -27.09
CA SER A 152 23.60 0.21 -28.06
C SER A 152 23.58 -1.07 -28.93
N ALA A 153 24.56 -1.21 -29.83
CA ALA A 153 24.72 -2.42 -30.64
C ALA A 153 25.09 -3.67 -29.83
N ALA A 154 25.72 -3.49 -28.66
CA ALA A 154 26.18 -4.58 -27.79
C ALA A 154 25.19 -4.86 -26.65
N VAL A 155 24.46 -3.85 -26.20
CA VAL A 155 23.53 -3.93 -25.06
C VAL A 155 22.20 -3.32 -25.48
N HIS A 156 21.13 -4.11 -25.48
CA HIS A 156 19.79 -3.62 -25.77
C HIS A 156 19.05 -3.26 -24.48
N LYS A 157 18.07 -2.36 -24.58
CA LYS A 157 17.03 -2.21 -23.56
C LYS A 157 15.92 -3.25 -23.75
N ASP A 158 15.97 -4.33 -22.97
CA ASP A 158 14.98 -5.41 -22.97
C ASP A 158 13.73 -5.02 -22.21
N HIS A 159 12.58 -5.45 -22.73
CA HIS A 159 11.34 -5.47 -21.98
C HIS A 159 11.27 -6.79 -21.21
N THR A 160 11.53 -6.77 -19.91
CA THR A 160 11.56 -7.99 -19.07
C THR A 160 10.25 -8.76 -19.19
N VAL A 161 9.12 -8.09 -18.95
CA VAL A 161 7.79 -8.50 -19.40
C VAL A 161 7.59 -7.96 -20.81
N SER A 162 7.59 -8.86 -21.80
CA SER A 162 7.56 -8.47 -23.21
C SER A 162 6.23 -7.78 -23.60
N ILE A 163 6.24 -6.92 -24.63
CA ILE A 163 5.02 -6.32 -25.18
C ILE A 163 4.01 -7.40 -25.61
N LYS A 164 4.48 -8.55 -26.11
CA LYS A 164 3.59 -9.65 -26.48
C LYS A 164 2.89 -10.24 -25.27
N GLU A 165 3.59 -10.43 -24.16
CA GLU A 165 3.00 -10.90 -22.91
C GLU A 165 1.95 -9.89 -22.42
N GLN A 166 2.30 -8.60 -22.37
CA GLN A 166 1.39 -7.52 -21.95
C GLN A 166 0.13 -7.41 -22.83
N LEU A 167 0.27 -7.51 -24.16
CA LEU A 167 -0.87 -7.42 -25.06
C LEU A 167 -1.73 -8.68 -25.09
N ASN A 168 -1.18 -9.85 -24.77
CA ASN A 168 -1.98 -11.07 -24.58
C ASN A 168 -2.70 -11.11 -23.24
N ASP A 169 -2.29 -10.29 -22.29
CA ASP A 169 -2.90 -10.22 -20.98
C ASP A 169 -4.30 -9.61 -21.05
N ILE A 170 -5.30 -10.42 -20.74
CA ILE A 170 -6.71 -10.03 -20.85
C ILE A 170 -7.07 -8.96 -19.81
N GLU A 171 -6.46 -8.98 -18.62
CA GLU A 171 -6.70 -7.93 -17.62
C GLU A 171 -6.14 -6.60 -18.09
N MET A 172 -4.95 -6.60 -18.70
CA MET A 172 -4.40 -5.39 -19.30
C MET A 172 -5.30 -4.91 -20.45
N ALA A 173 -5.75 -5.81 -21.32
CA ALA A 173 -6.65 -5.46 -22.41
C ALA A 173 -7.98 -4.86 -21.93
N ALA A 174 -8.53 -5.39 -20.84
CA ALA A 174 -9.79 -4.93 -20.28
C ALA A 174 -9.65 -3.57 -19.59
N PHE A 175 -8.59 -3.38 -18.79
CA PHE A 175 -8.54 -2.29 -17.81
C PHE A 175 -7.52 -1.18 -18.13
N PHE A 176 -6.53 -1.43 -19.00
CA PHE A 176 -5.49 -0.44 -19.29
C PHE A 176 -5.79 0.33 -20.58
N SER A 177 -5.48 1.62 -20.59
CA SER A 177 -5.34 2.38 -21.83
C SER A 177 -4.04 1.99 -22.54
N LYS A 178 -3.95 2.29 -23.83
CA LYS A 178 -2.74 2.01 -24.63
C LYS A 178 -1.52 2.76 -24.07
N GLU A 179 -1.75 3.95 -23.55
CA GLU A 179 -0.75 4.80 -22.91
C GLU A 179 -0.26 4.19 -21.59
N GLN A 180 -1.14 3.65 -20.76
CA GLN A 180 -0.76 3.00 -19.50
C GLN A 180 0.06 1.72 -19.74
N VAL A 181 -0.28 0.94 -20.78
CA VAL A 181 0.54 -0.20 -21.20
C VAL A 181 1.93 0.28 -21.64
N LYS A 182 2.01 1.38 -22.40
CA LYS A 182 3.30 1.96 -22.82
C LYS A 182 4.14 2.48 -21.66
N GLU A 183 3.51 3.10 -20.67
CA GLU A 183 4.17 3.60 -19.47
C GLU A 183 4.80 2.47 -18.67
N PHE A 184 4.06 1.38 -18.41
CA PHE A 184 4.61 0.20 -17.75
C PHE A 184 5.74 -0.41 -18.59
N ALA A 185 5.49 -0.63 -19.88
CA ALA A 185 6.47 -1.25 -20.77
C ALA A 185 7.83 -0.55 -20.75
N ASN A 186 7.83 0.79 -20.77
CA ASN A 186 9.04 1.61 -20.80
C ASN A 186 9.45 2.14 -19.41
N SER A 187 8.87 1.62 -18.34
CA SER A 187 9.24 1.98 -16.97
C SER A 187 10.64 1.47 -16.62
N SER A 188 11.30 2.11 -15.66
CA SER A 188 12.58 1.63 -15.11
C SER A 188 12.48 0.26 -14.46
N LYS A 189 11.28 -0.21 -14.12
CA LYS A 189 11.02 -1.54 -13.55
C LYS A 189 10.96 -2.63 -14.61
N ASN A 190 10.61 -2.31 -15.85
CA ASN A 190 10.41 -3.28 -16.93
C ASN A 190 11.40 -3.13 -18.10
N LEU A 191 12.14 -2.03 -18.17
CA LEU A 191 13.09 -1.71 -19.23
C LEU A 191 14.53 -1.77 -18.72
N HIS A 192 15.20 -2.90 -18.91
CA HIS A 192 16.52 -3.17 -18.36
C HIS A 192 17.57 -3.43 -19.44
N ASP A 193 18.85 -3.24 -19.11
CA ASP A 193 19.94 -3.58 -20.01
C ASP A 193 20.10 -5.10 -20.12
N LEU A 194 20.24 -5.59 -21.35
CA LEU A 194 20.49 -6.99 -21.64
C LEU A 194 21.46 -7.10 -22.82
N ASP A 195 22.37 -8.07 -22.76
CA ASP A 195 23.24 -8.41 -23.90
C ASP A 195 22.41 -8.54 -25.19
N ALA A 196 22.85 -7.89 -26.26
CA ALA A 196 22.09 -7.80 -27.51
C ALA A 196 21.80 -9.19 -28.12
N SER A 197 22.72 -10.14 -27.95
CA SER A 197 22.55 -11.52 -28.43
C SER A 197 21.63 -12.31 -27.51
N ALA A 198 21.72 -12.10 -26.20
CA ALA A 198 20.79 -12.65 -25.21
C ALA A 198 19.36 -12.16 -25.48
N ASN A 199 19.14 -10.86 -25.68
CA ASN A 199 17.84 -10.28 -25.99
C ASN A 199 17.24 -10.87 -27.28
N LYS A 200 18.04 -10.96 -28.36
CA LYS A 200 17.63 -11.64 -29.60
C LYS A 200 17.29 -13.12 -29.37
N SER A 201 17.99 -13.80 -28.47
CA SER A 201 17.74 -15.20 -28.11
C SER A 201 16.53 -15.39 -27.19
N LYS A 202 16.22 -14.42 -26.33
CA LYS A 202 15.01 -14.36 -25.50
C LYS A 202 13.78 -14.13 -26.39
N ASN A 203 13.86 -13.16 -27.30
CA ASN A 203 12.79 -12.80 -28.21
C ASN A 203 11.47 -12.54 -27.43
N ASP A 204 10.43 -13.31 -27.70
CA ASP A 204 9.12 -13.19 -27.05
C ASP A 204 8.95 -14.10 -25.81
N LYS A 205 9.98 -14.86 -25.42
CA LYS A 205 9.90 -15.73 -24.23
C LYS A 205 9.83 -14.87 -22.96
N THR A 206 9.14 -15.40 -21.95
CA THR A 206 9.27 -14.85 -20.58
C THR A 206 10.72 -14.97 -20.11
N MET A 207 11.14 -14.13 -19.16
CA MET A 207 12.50 -14.22 -18.61
C MET A 207 12.78 -15.61 -18.02
N THR A 208 11.80 -16.19 -17.32
CA THR A 208 11.89 -17.55 -16.77
C THR A 208 12.07 -18.61 -17.87
N GLU A 209 11.27 -18.58 -18.95
CA GLU A 209 11.43 -19.50 -20.07
C GLU A 209 12.76 -19.33 -20.79
N PHE A 210 13.26 -18.10 -20.90
CA PHE A 210 14.56 -17.82 -21.48
C PHE A 210 15.66 -18.45 -20.63
N LEU A 211 15.74 -18.12 -19.33
CA LEU A 211 16.75 -18.60 -18.38
C LEU A 211 16.74 -20.12 -18.19
N ASN A 212 15.60 -20.78 -18.42
CA ASN A 212 15.47 -22.24 -18.36
C ASN A 212 15.63 -22.92 -19.72
N SER A 213 15.84 -22.17 -20.81
CA SER A 213 16.00 -22.75 -22.14
C SER A 213 17.42 -23.20 -22.40
N GLU A 214 17.56 -24.38 -23.02
CA GLU A 214 18.86 -24.92 -23.42
C GLU A 214 19.03 -24.85 -24.94
N ARG A 215 20.26 -24.58 -25.38
CA ARG A 215 20.65 -24.70 -26.79
C ARG A 215 22.02 -25.36 -26.86
N ASN A 216 22.09 -26.49 -27.57
CA ASN A 216 23.29 -27.33 -27.64
C ASN A 216 23.79 -27.79 -26.26
N GLY A 217 22.87 -28.04 -25.32
CA GLY A 217 23.19 -28.46 -23.95
C GLY A 217 23.70 -27.36 -23.02
N LEU A 218 23.73 -26.10 -23.48
CA LEU A 218 24.16 -24.94 -22.67
C LEU A 218 22.98 -24.04 -22.35
N LYS A 219 22.95 -23.54 -21.11
CA LYS A 219 22.02 -22.54 -20.61
C LYS A 219 22.39 -21.12 -21.09
N PRO A 220 21.50 -20.13 -20.97
CA PRO A 220 21.78 -18.78 -21.45
C PRO A 220 22.95 -18.11 -20.73
N GLU A 221 23.10 -18.31 -19.42
CA GLU A 221 24.21 -17.79 -18.61
C GLU A 221 25.58 -18.35 -19.02
N GLU A 222 25.61 -19.51 -19.68
CA GLU A 222 26.84 -20.12 -20.23
C GLU A 222 27.13 -19.64 -21.66
N ARG A 223 26.16 -18.99 -22.31
CA ARG A 223 26.22 -18.58 -23.72
C ARG A 223 26.34 -17.07 -23.90
N PHE A 224 25.95 -16.29 -22.91
CA PHE A 224 25.85 -14.84 -22.96
C PHE A 224 26.38 -14.22 -21.67
N ASN A 225 26.85 -12.98 -21.75
CA ASN A 225 27.29 -12.22 -20.58
C ASN A 225 26.08 -11.68 -19.82
N ILE A 226 25.43 -12.53 -19.02
CA ILE A 226 24.24 -12.18 -18.24
C ILE A 226 24.39 -12.64 -16.79
N ASP A 227 23.84 -11.87 -15.86
CA ASP A 227 23.68 -12.31 -14.47
C ASP A 227 22.27 -12.87 -14.27
N ARG A 228 22.18 -14.20 -14.14
CA ARG A 228 20.91 -14.90 -13.92
C ARG A 228 20.17 -14.39 -12.68
N LYS A 229 20.88 -14.16 -11.56
CA LYS A 229 20.24 -13.75 -10.31
C LYS A 229 19.67 -12.35 -10.43
N GLN A 230 20.38 -11.46 -11.11
CA GLN A 230 19.88 -10.10 -11.37
C GLN A 230 18.64 -10.14 -12.27
N LEU A 231 18.65 -10.92 -13.36
CA LEU A 231 17.50 -11.04 -14.25
C LEU A 231 16.27 -11.68 -13.59
N GLU A 232 16.47 -12.64 -12.68
CA GLU A 232 15.38 -13.21 -11.86
C GLU A 232 14.81 -12.16 -10.88
N LYS A 233 15.66 -11.32 -10.30
CA LYS A 233 15.23 -10.19 -9.44
C LYS A 233 14.44 -9.16 -10.25
N ASP A 234 14.93 -8.76 -11.42
CA ASP A 234 14.28 -7.78 -12.30
C ASP A 234 12.92 -8.28 -12.80
N ASP A 235 12.80 -9.57 -13.16
CA ASP A 235 11.52 -10.17 -13.56
C ASP A 235 10.51 -10.20 -12.40
N LYS A 236 10.98 -10.50 -11.17
CA LYS A 236 10.12 -10.43 -9.99
C LYS A 236 9.61 -9.02 -9.75
N GLU A 237 10.49 -8.03 -9.78
CA GLU A 237 10.15 -6.61 -9.56
C GLU A 237 9.19 -6.08 -10.65
N ALA A 238 9.46 -6.38 -11.92
CA ALA A 238 8.57 -6.01 -13.03
C ALA A 238 7.17 -6.62 -12.87
N ARG A 239 7.08 -7.88 -12.44
CA ARG A 239 5.80 -8.58 -12.22
C ARG A 239 5.04 -8.05 -11.01
N GLU A 240 5.74 -7.68 -9.95
CA GLU A 240 5.14 -7.05 -8.77
C GLU A 240 4.55 -5.68 -9.10
N GLU A 241 5.31 -4.83 -9.80
CA GLU A 241 4.82 -3.54 -10.32
C GLU A 241 3.61 -3.72 -11.25
N LEU A 242 3.69 -4.69 -12.17
CA LEU A 242 2.57 -4.99 -13.09
C LEU A 242 1.31 -5.42 -12.32
N LYS A 243 1.46 -6.26 -11.30
CA LYS A 243 0.36 -6.71 -10.45
C LYS A 243 -0.29 -5.53 -9.74
N ASN A 244 0.50 -4.65 -9.12
CA ASN A 244 0.00 -3.47 -8.43
C ASN A 244 -0.80 -2.56 -9.38
N ARG A 245 -0.27 -2.29 -10.58
CA ARG A 245 -0.99 -1.51 -11.62
C ARG A 245 -2.27 -2.19 -12.09
N LYS A 246 -2.30 -3.52 -12.18
CA LYS A 246 -3.52 -4.27 -12.55
C LYS A 246 -4.59 -4.12 -11.48
N ASP A 247 -4.22 -4.29 -10.23
CA ASP A 247 -5.13 -4.15 -9.10
C ASP A 247 -5.71 -2.73 -9.04
N GLU A 248 -4.88 -1.70 -9.23
CA GLU A 248 -5.30 -0.30 -9.32
C GLU A 248 -6.30 -0.04 -10.46
N ASN A 249 -5.94 -0.41 -11.70
CA ASN A 249 -6.80 -0.15 -12.86
C ASN A 249 -8.12 -0.93 -12.82
N LYS A 250 -8.09 -2.16 -12.28
CA LYS A 250 -9.30 -2.94 -12.03
C LYS A 250 -10.20 -2.26 -10.99
N ASN A 251 -9.62 -1.71 -9.93
CA ASN A 251 -10.37 -0.95 -8.93
C ASN A 251 -10.99 0.32 -9.52
N ILE A 252 -10.25 1.07 -10.35
CA ILE A 252 -10.79 2.23 -11.09
C ILE A 252 -11.99 1.83 -11.95
N ALA A 253 -11.87 0.73 -12.70
CA ALA A 253 -12.96 0.21 -13.54
C ALA A 253 -14.20 -0.19 -12.72
N ILE A 254 -14.01 -0.85 -11.58
CA ILE A 254 -15.08 -1.22 -10.66
C ILE A 254 -15.77 0.03 -10.10
N GLN A 255 -14.99 1.02 -9.66
CA GLN A 255 -15.54 2.25 -9.07
C GLN A 255 -16.31 3.09 -10.10
N SER A 256 -15.78 3.17 -11.32
CA SER A 256 -16.49 3.75 -12.45
C SER A 256 -17.83 3.05 -12.71
N GLY A 257 -17.85 1.71 -12.71
CA GLY A 257 -19.07 0.94 -12.89
C GLY A 257 -20.10 1.18 -11.78
N LYS A 258 -19.68 1.16 -10.51
CA LYS A 258 -20.53 1.51 -9.35
C LYS A 258 -21.11 2.92 -9.48
N LYS A 259 -20.28 3.90 -9.87
CA LYS A 259 -20.69 5.29 -10.12
C LYS A 259 -21.68 5.39 -11.28
N SER A 260 -21.48 4.62 -12.36
CA SER A 260 -22.42 4.61 -13.48
C SER A 260 -23.77 4.02 -13.07
N ARG A 261 -23.76 2.90 -12.34
CA ARG A 261 -24.95 2.26 -11.77
C ARG A 261 -25.71 3.22 -10.87
N ARG A 262 -25.00 3.94 -9.99
CA ARG A 262 -25.54 5.03 -9.13
C ARG A 262 -26.25 6.09 -9.96
N LYS A 263 -25.55 6.65 -10.95
CA LYS A 263 -26.11 7.69 -11.84
C LYS A 263 -27.31 7.20 -12.62
N GLU A 264 -27.31 5.95 -13.05
CA GLU A 264 -28.40 5.35 -13.81
C GLU A 264 -29.66 5.16 -12.95
N ALA A 265 -29.52 4.66 -11.73
CA ALA A 265 -30.61 4.61 -10.76
C ALA A 265 -31.21 6.02 -10.51
N LEU A 266 -30.36 7.05 -10.44
CA LEU A 266 -30.81 8.43 -10.28
C LEU A 266 -31.49 9.02 -11.52
N LYS A 267 -31.26 8.51 -12.74
CA LYS A 267 -31.95 9.01 -13.96
C LYS A 267 -33.43 8.61 -14.03
N VAL A 268 -33.85 7.60 -13.27
CA VAL A 268 -35.24 7.13 -13.17
C VAL A 268 -36.15 8.13 -12.43
N THR A 269 -35.57 9.20 -11.86
CA THR A 269 -36.22 10.08 -10.89
C THR A 269 -36.99 11.27 -11.48
N GLY A 270 -37.49 11.17 -12.71
CA GLY A 270 -38.20 12.27 -13.40
C GLY A 270 -39.49 12.82 -12.75
N LYS A 271 -39.90 12.33 -11.57
CA LYS A 271 -41.01 12.89 -10.77
C LYS A 271 -40.47 13.43 -9.44
N ALA A 272 -40.80 14.69 -9.10
CA ALA A 272 -40.26 15.45 -7.96
C ALA A 272 -40.30 14.70 -6.62
N LEU A 273 -41.38 13.95 -6.36
CA LEU A 273 -41.53 13.14 -5.14
C LEU A 273 -40.44 12.05 -5.01
N LYS A 274 -40.07 11.39 -6.12
CA LYS A 274 -39.05 10.33 -6.11
C LYS A 274 -37.66 10.89 -5.85
N ALA A 275 -37.35 12.02 -6.49
CA ALA A 275 -36.08 12.71 -6.32
C ALA A 275 -35.90 13.19 -4.88
N ALA A 276 -36.94 13.81 -4.29
CA ALA A 276 -36.92 14.27 -2.90
C ALA A 276 -36.68 13.12 -1.91
N VAL A 277 -37.38 11.99 -2.06
CA VAL A 277 -37.21 10.84 -1.15
C VAL A 277 -35.81 10.23 -1.28
N LEU A 278 -35.30 10.00 -2.49
CA LEU A 278 -33.96 9.43 -2.70
C LEU A 278 -32.84 10.36 -2.23
N GLN A 279 -33.03 11.67 -2.39
CA GLN A 279 -32.10 12.66 -1.85
C GLN A 279 -32.03 12.56 -0.33
N LEU A 280 -33.18 12.54 0.35
CA LEU A 280 -33.23 12.42 1.82
C LEU A 280 -32.63 11.11 2.33
N LEU A 281 -32.85 10.00 1.62
CA LEU A 281 -32.22 8.72 1.95
C LEU A 281 -30.70 8.78 1.77
N THR A 282 -30.21 9.43 0.71
CA THR A 282 -28.78 9.62 0.45
C THR A 282 -28.12 10.52 1.51
N GLU A 283 -28.80 11.60 1.92
CA GLU A 283 -28.36 12.49 2.99
C GLU A 283 -28.28 11.75 4.33
N PHE A 284 -29.32 10.98 4.67
CA PHE A 284 -29.34 10.13 5.85
C PHE A 284 -28.18 9.11 5.85
N LEU A 285 -27.93 8.45 4.73
CA LEU A 285 -26.81 7.52 4.58
C LEU A 285 -25.46 8.20 4.82
N ARG A 286 -25.24 9.37 4.20
CA ARG A 286 -24.01 10.13 4.40
C ARG A 286 -23.85 10.53 5.87
N GLU A 287 -24.92 10.96 6.51
CA GLU A 287 -24.94 11.36 7.91
C GLU A 287 -24.59 10.20 8.85
N ILE A 288 -25.25 9.05 8.70
CA ILE A 288 -25.02 7.88 9.57
C ILE A 288 -23.64 7.27 9.36
N VAL A 289 -23.13 7.24 8.13
CA VAL A 289 -21.75 6.78 7.83
C VAL A 289 -20.73 7.73 8.45
N LYS A 290 -20.90 9.05 8.29
CA LYS A 290 -20.03 10.04 8.91
C LYS A 290 -20.03 9.90 10.44
N LYS A 291 -21.20 9.72 11.05
CA LYS A 291 -21.33 9.52 12.49
C LYS A 291 -20.68 8.20 12.96
N PHE A 292 -20.75 7.14 12.16
CA PHE A 292 -20.08 5.87 12.43
C PHE A 292 -18.55 6.02 12.35
N ILE A 293 -18.01 6.64 11.30
CA ILE A 293 -16.56 6.88 11.14
C ILE A 293 -16.04 7.76 12.28
N SER A 294 -16.77 8.83 12.59
CA SER A 294 -16.45 9.71 13.73
C SER A 294 -16.36 8.92 15.03
N TRP A 295 -17.30 8.00 15.26
CA TRP A 295 -17.30 7.15 16.46
C TRP A 295 -16.13 6.15 16.47
N LEU A 296 -15.75 5.58 15.33
CA LEU A 296 -14.56 4.72 15.25
C LEU A 296 -13.26 5.45 15.63
N GLY A 297 -13.20 6.76 15.40
CA GLY A 297 -12.08 7.63 15.77
C GLY A 297 -12.11 8.13 17.22
N GLU A 298 -13.17 7.86 18.00
CA GLU A 298 -13.25 8.27 19.41
C GLU A 298 -12.30 7.43 20.30
N ARG A 299 -11.62 8.08 21.25
CA ARG A 299 -10.66 7.43 22.18
C ARG A 299 -11.33 6.37 23.06
N GLU A 300 -12.55 6.65 23.52
CA GLU A 300 -13.37 5.70 24.27
C GLU A 300 -14.56 5.26 23.42
N LYS A 301 -14.45 4.07 22.83
CA LYS A 301 -15.49 3.49 21.97
C LYS A 301 -16.64 2.97 22.82
N ASN A 302 -17.56 3.87 23.20
CA ASN A 302 -18.79 3.50 23.88
C ASN A 302 -19.89 3.24 22.85
N PHE A 303 -20.38 1.98 22.77
CA PHE A 303 -21.44 1.62 21.84
C PHE A 303 -22.75 2.38 22.09
N GLY A 304 -23.03 2.77 23.33
CA GLY A 304 -24.15 3.65 23.69
C GLY A 304 -24.06 5.04 23.02
N ASN A 305 -22.86 5.59 22.88
CA ASN A 305 -22.64 6.85 22.16
C ASN A 305 -22.92 6.68 20.66
N PHE A 306 -22.52 5.55 20.06
CA PHE A 306 -22.88 5.23 18.67
C PHE A 306 -24.40 5.10 18.49
N ILE A 307 -25.09 4.39 19.38
CA ILE A 307 -26.55 4.28 19.37
C ILE A 307 -27.22 5.66 19.48
N ALA A 308 -26.70 6.58 20.29
CA ALA A 308 -27.21 7.94 20.37
C ALA A 308 -27.08 8.67 19.01
N LYS A 309 -25.92 8.56 18.35
CA LYS A 309 -25.69 9.12 17.01
C LYS A 309 -26.63 8.52 15.94
N VAL A 310 -26.92 7.21 16.02
CA VAL A 310 -27.88 6.53 15.13
C VAL A 310 -29.31 7.06 15.35
N LYS A 311 -29.75 7.19 16.60
CA LYS A 311 -31.07 7.75 16.95
C LYS A 311 -31.24 9.17 16.41
N GLU A 312 -30.20 9.98 16.54
CA GLU A 312 -30.16 11.35 16.02
C GLU A 312 -30.32 11.37 14.50
N ALA A 313 -29.54 10.57 13.77
CA ALA A 313 -29.62 10.50 12.30
C ALA A 313 -31.00 10.05 11.81
N ILE A 314 -31.63 9.06 12.47
CA ILE A 314 -32.99 8.61 12.13
C ILE A 314 -34.01 9.73 12.40
N THR A 315 -33.87 10.45 13.52
CA THR A 315 -34.75 11.57 13.87
C THR A 315 -34.65 12.69 12.85
N ASN A 316 -33.43 13.04 12.43
CA ASN A 316 -33.19 14.04 11.39
C ASN A 316 -33.79 13.63 10.05
N PHE A 317 -33.57 12.38 9.64
CA PHE A 317 -34.17 11.83 8.42
C PHE A 317 -35.70 11.94 8.44
N ILE A 318 -36.36 11.49 9.51
CA ILE A 318 -37.83 11.50 9.59
C ILE A 318 -38.39 12.92 9.69
N THR A 319 -37.68 13.83 10.35
CA THR A 319 -38.03 15.26 10.38
C THR A 319 -38.00 15.84 8.95
N ASN A 320 -36.90 15.61 8.21
CA ASN A 320 -36.76 16.11 6.85
C ASN A 320 -37.75 15.46 5.87
N LEU A 321 -38.01 14.15 6.01
CA LEU A 321 -39.05 13.46 5.26
C LEU A 321 -40.43 14.03 5.56
N SER A 322 -40.73 14.27 6.83
CA SER A 322 -42.02 14.79 7.26
C SER A 322 -42.28 16.20 6.75
N HIS A 323 -41.26 17.06 6.76
CA HIS A 323 -41.39 18.44 6.27
C HIS A 323 -41.40 18.55 4.74
N HIS A 324 -40.51 17.84 4.06
CA HIS A 324 -40.32 18.02 2.62
C HIS A 324 -41.16 17.07 1.75
N VAL A 325 -41.67 15.97 2.32
CA VAL A 325 -42.39 14.94 1.56
C VAL A 325 -43.81 14.71 2.06
N LEU A 326 -44.02 14.58 3.38
CA LEU A 326 -45.31 14.13 3.92
C LEU A 326 -46.23 15.25 4.42
N GLY A 327 -45.69 16.42 4.77
CA GLY A 327 -46.45 17.55 5.32
C GLY A 327 -47.11 17.27 6.67
N VAL A 328 -46.50 16.45 7.54
CA VAL A 328 -47.13 15.99 8.80
C VAL A 328 -46.65 16.76 10.03
N GLY A 329 -47.53 16.87 11.04
CA GLY A 329 -47.23 17.57 12.31
C GLY A 329 -46.29 16.80 13.25
N GLN A 330 -45.70 17.52 14.21
CA GLN A 330 -44.63 17.01 15.10
C GLN A 330 -44.96 15.72 15.88
N SER A 331 -46.23 15.52 16.27
CA SER A 331 -46.66 14.29 16.95
C SER A 331 -46.49 13.04 16.06
N MET A 332 -46.73 13.18 14.76
CA MET A 332 -46.57 12.12 13.78
C MET A 332 -45.08 11.87 13.47
N VAL A 333 -44.26 12.92 13.46
CA VAL A 333 -42.79 12.83 13.31
C VAL A 333 -42.19 11.95 14.41
N THR A 334 -42.53 12.22 15.67
CA THR A 334 -42.05 11.45 16.82
C THR A 334 -42.49 9.99 16.75
N MET A 335 -43.73 9.74 16.33
CA MET A 335 -44.26 8.38 16.18
C MET A 335 -43.48 7.61 15.10
N LEU A 336 -43.32 8.18 13.91
CA LEU A 336 -42.56 7.60 12.80
C LEU A 336 -41.09 7.34 13.18
N ALA A 337 -40.44 8.29 13.86
CA ALA A 337 -39.06 8.15 14.31
C ALA A 337 -38.91 6.98 15.30
N THR A 338 -39.81 6.89 16.28
CA THR A 338 -39.77 5.83 17.31
C THR A 338 -39.96 4.44 16.70
N SER A 339 -40.86 4.30 15.73
CA SER A 339 -41.14 3.05 15.02
C SER A 339 -39.94 2.52 14.21
N ILE A 340 -39.01 3.39 13.82
CA ILE A 340 -37.76 2.99 13.14
C ILE A 340 -36.64 2.77 14.16
N ILE A 341 -36.50 3.69 15.13
CA ILE A 341 -35.43 3.66 16.13
C ILE A 341 -35.43 2.33 16.89
N GLY A 342 -36.59 1.85 17.34
CA GLY A 342 -36.69 0.61 18.12
C GLY A 342 -36.07 -0.60 17.42
N PRO A 343 -36.60 -1.01 16.25
CA PRO A 343 -36.06 -2.11 15.47
C PRO A 343 -34.57 -1.93 15.09
N VAL A 344 -34.19 -0.73 14.62
CA VAL A 344 -32.80 -0.46 14.19
C VAL A 344 -31.81 -0.58 15.34
N VAL A 345 -32.10 0.04 16.48
CA VAL A 345 -31.24 -0.04 17.68
C VAL A 345 -31.19 -1.47 18.21
N GLY A 346 -32.32 -2.17 18.23
CA GLY A 346 -32.38 -3.58 18.64
C GLY A 346 -31.42 -4.46 17.84
N THR A 347 -31.37 -4.28 16.52
CA THR A 347 -30.44 -5.04 15.68
C THR A 347 -28.98 -4.65 15.89
N PHE A 348 -28.67 -3.35 16.01
CA PHE A 348 -27.30 -2.96 16.33
C PHE A 348 -26.83 -3.57 17.66
N MET A 349 -27.70 -3.65 18.66
CA MET A 349 -27.41 -4.33 19.92
C MET A 349 -27.22 -5.85 19.75
N GLN A 350 -27.98 -6.51 18.87
CA GLN A 350 -27.79 -7.92 18.55
C GLN A 350 -26.45 -8.17 17.85
N VAL A 351 -26.10 -7.33 16.87
CA VAL A 351 -24.80 -7.38 16.19
C VAL A 351 -23.66 -7.16 17.18
N TRP A 352 -23.77 -6.17 18.05
CA TRP A 352 -22.78 -5.91 19.11
C TRP A 352 -22.63 -7.11 20.05
N THR A 353 -23.75 -7.69 20.48
CA THR A 353 -23.76 -8.89 21.32
C THR A 353 -23.07 -10.07 20.63
N PHE A 354 -23.37 -10.29 19.34
CA PHE A 354 -22.75 -11.33 18.53
C PHE A 354 -21.24 -11.13 18.41
N ILE A 355 -20.79 -9.90 18.19
CA ILE A 355 -19.37 -9.55 18.13
C ILE A 355 -18.68 -9.82 19.47
N GLN A 356 -19.28 -9.40 20.58
CA GLN A 356 -18.74 -9.68 21.91
C GLN A 356 -18.61 -11.19 22.17
N GLN A 357 -19.58 -11.99 21.70
CA GLN A 357 -19.55 -13.44 21.81
C GLN A 357 -18.51 -14.08 20.88
N GLY A 358 -18.41 -13.63 19.63
CA GLY A 358 -17.38 -14.07 18.67
C GLY A 358 -15.97 -13.76 19.17
N TRP A 359 -15.76 -12.57 19.75
CA TRP A 359 -14.48 -12.20 20.36
C TRP A 359 -14.11 -13.08 21.56
N ARG A 360 -15.07 -13.36 22.45
CA ARG A 360 -14.87 -14.29 23.56
C ARG A 360 -14.51 -15.68 23.06
N SER A 361 -15.25 -16.21 22.08
CA SER A 361 -14.97 -17.50 21.45
C SER A 361 -13.55 -17.56 20.83
N LEU A 362 -13.10 -16.50 20.15
CA LEU A 362 -11.73 -16.42 19.63
C LEU A 362 -10.70 -16.36 20.75
N THR A 363 -10.96 -15.60 21.82
CA THR A 363 -10.07 -15.51 22.98
C THR A 363 -9.97 -16.86 23.69
N ASP A 364 -11.10 -17.53 23.91
CA ASP A 364 -11.17 -18.87 24.51
C ASP A 364 -10.41 -19.91 23.66
N ALA A 365 -10.48 -19.80 22.32
CA ALA A 365 -9.72 -20.65 21.41
C ALA A 365 -8.20 -20.38 21.47
N ILE A 366 -7.80 -19.12 21.61
CA ILE A 366 -6.40 -18.72 21.81
C ILE A 366 -5.89 -19.20 23.17
N ASP A 367 -6.68 -19.04 24.23
CA ASP A 367 -6.34 -19.49 25.58
C ASP A 367 -6.25 -21.02 25.65
N TYR A 368 -7.15 -21.72 24.95
CA TYR A 368 -7.05 -23.16 24.76
C TYR A 368 -5.72 -23.57 24.10
N LEU A 369 -5.28 -22.85 23.06
CA LEU A 369 -4.00 -23.12 22.39
C LEU A 369 -2.77 -22.77 23.25
N LYS A 370 -2.86 -21.72 24.07
CA LYS A 370 -1.77 -21.26 24.95
C LYS A 370 -1.60 -22.11 26.21
N ASN A 371 -2.64 -22.85 26.63
CA ASN A 371 -2.59 -23.70 27.82
C ASN A 371 -1.51 -24.80 27.67
N PRO A 372 -0.54 -24.88 28.60
CA PRO A 372 0.54 -25.89 28.59
C PRO A 372 0.05 -27.34 28.48
N GLU A 373 -1.10 -27.66 29.08
CA GLU A 373 -1.70 -29.01 29.06
C GLU A 373 -2.16 -29.42 27.65
N ASN A 374 -2.47 -28.45 26.80
CA ASN A 374 -2.92 -28.68 25.44
C ASN A 374 -1.76 -28.77 24.44
N LYS A 375 -0.52 -28.43 24.83
CA LYS A 375 0.65 -28.45 23.92
C LYS A 375 0.90 -29.82 23.31
N ASN A 376 0.70 -30.90 24.08
CA ASN A 376 0.96 -32.28 23.68
C ASN A 376 -0.21 -32.97 22.94
N LYS A 377 -1.36 -32.29 22.77
CA LYS A 377 -2.49 -32.82 22.00
C LYS A 377 -2.16 -32.81 20.50
N SER A 378 -2.64 -33.82 19.78
CA SER A 378 -2.48 -33.88 18.32
C SER A 378 -3.19 -32.72 17.64
N THR A 379 -2.67 -32.30 16.48
CA THR A 379 -3.20 -31.17 15.68
C THR A 379 -4.69 -31.33 15.39
N SER A 380 -5.16 -32.55 15.10
CA SER A 380 -6.56 -32.85 14.84
C SER A 380 -7.46 -32.66 16.08
N VAL A 381 -6.97 -32.98 17.27
CA VAL A 381 -7.71 -32.78 18.53
C VAL A 381 -7.81 -31.30 18.88
N LYS A 382 -6.72 -30.53 18.66
CA LYS A 382 -6.74 -29.06 18.81
C LYS A 382 -7.75 -28.42 17.85
N MET A 383 -7.75 -28.84 16.58
CA MET A 383 -8.71 -28.35 15.57
C MET A 383 -10.17 -28.67 15.91
N LEU A 384 -10.45 -29.86 16.46
CA LEU A 384 -11.80 -30.24 16.89
C LEU A 384 -12.30 -29.42 18.09
N GLU A 385 -11.45 -29.18 19.09
CA GLU A 385 -11.84 -28.38 20.27
C GLU A 385 -11.97 -26.89 19.92
N ILE A 386 -11.09 -26.35 19.07
CA ILE A 386 -11.26 -25.01 18.48
C ILE A 386 -12.55 -24.94 17.65
N GLY A 387 -12.83 -25.97 16.84
CA GLY A 387 -14.05 -26.07 16.06
C GLY A 387 -15.31 -26.03 16.92
N LYS A 388 -15.32 -26.70 18.09
CA LYS A 388 -16.44 -26.62 19.05
C LYS A 388 -16.60 -25.23 19.64
N ILE A 389 -15.50 -24.58 20.03
CA ILE A 389 -15.50 -23.22 20.60
C ILE A 389 -16.05 -22.21 19.57
N ILE A 390 -15.60 -22.31 18.31
CA ILE A 390 -16.04 -21.44 17.21
C ILE A 390 -17.50 -21.71 16.83
N VAL A 391 -17.90 -22.98 16.67
CA VAL A 391 -19.29 -23.35 16.30
C VAL A 391 -20.28 -22.96 17.40
N ALA A 392 -19.93 -23.14 18.67
CA ALA A 392 -20.76 -22.68 19.80
C ALA A 392 -20.93 -21.15 19.82
N GLY A 393 -19.93 -20.39 19.35
CA GLY A 393 -19.98 -18.93 19.24
C GLY A 393 -20.69 -18.38 17.98
N VAL A 394 -20.69 -19.13 16.86
CA VAL A 394 -21.12 -18.63 15.53
C VAL A 394 -22.54 -19.05 15.12
N THR A 395 -23.11 -20.13 15.69
CA THR A 395 -24.37 -20.75 15.20
C THR A 395 -25.64 -19.85 15.33
N ALA A 396 -25.56 -18.65 15.90
CA ALA A 396 -26.72 -17.79 16.18
C ALA A 396 -27.07 -16.72 15.11
N ALA A 397 -26.23 -16.45 14.10
CA ALA A 397 -26.28 -15.17 13.36
C ALA A 397 -26.68 -15.23 11.86
N GLY A 398 -27.35 -16.28 11.40
CA GLY A 398 -27.57 -16.51 9.96
C GLY A 398 -28.70 -15.72 9.26
N ALA A 399 -29.59 -15.01 9.97
CA ALA A 399 -30.76 -14.40 9.32
C ALA A 399 -31.25 -13.13 10.03
N ILE A 400 -30.64 -11.97 9.72
CA ILE A 400 -31.21 -10.68 10.10
C ILE A 400 -32.05 -10.17 8.92
N VAL A 401 -33.36 -10.45 8.94
CA VAL A 401 -34.32 -9.92 7.96
C VAL A 401 -35.06 -8.72 8.57
N LEU A 402 -34.52 -7.51 8.37
CA LEU A 402 -35.08 -6.27 8.92
C LEU A 402 -36.00 -5.50 7.98
N SER A 403 -35.72 -5.56 6.67
CA SER A 403 -36.34 -4.64 5.71
C SER A 403 -37.86 -4.77 5.65
N SER A 404 -38.38 -6.01 5.72
CA SER A 404 -39.81 -6.30 5.73
C SER A 404 -40.49 -5.89 7.05
N ALA A 405 -39.84 -6.12 8.19
CA ALA A 405 -40.38 -5.78 9.51
C ALA A 405 -40.56 -4.27 9.67
N ILE A 406 -39.52 -3.49 9.35
CA ILE A 406 -39.58 -2.01 9.43
C ILE A 406 -40.63 -1.46 8.47
N GLY A 407 -40.66 -1.95 7.22
CA GLY A 407 -41.64 -1.51 6.22
C GLY A 407 -43.09 -1.80 6.61
N ALA A 408 -43.36 -2.98 7.17
CA ALA A 408 -44.68 -3.37 7.64
C ALA A 408 -45.14 -2.54 8.85
N THR A 409 -44.25 -2.30 9.83
CA THR A 409 -44.55 -1.47 11.00
C THR A 409 -44.84 -0.02 10.60
N LEU A 410 -44.05 0.55 9.68
CA LEU A 410 -44.27 1.90 9.16
C LEU A 410 -45.62 2.02 8.45
N LEU A 411 -45.98 1.04 7.63
CA LEU A 411 -47.26 1.03 6.92
C LEU A 411 -48.45 0.93 7.88
N SER A 412 -48.34 0.09 8.92
CA SER A 412 -49.37 -0.09 9.95
C SER A 412 -49.64 1.20 10.74
N ILE A 413 -48.57 1.90 11.12
CA ILE A 413 -48.63 3.08 11.98
C ILE A 413 -48.96 4.35 11.19
N PHE A 414 -48.53 4.42 9.93
CA PHE A 414 -48.84 5.52 9.04
C PHE A 414 -49.22 5.01 7.63
N PRO A 415 -50.49 4.60 7.42
CA PRO A 415 -51.00 4.10 6.15
C PRO A 415 -50.72 4.97 4.91
N PRO A 416 -50.63 6.32 5.00
CA PRO A 416 -50.20 7.15 3.88
C PRO A 416 -48.80 6.85 3.33
N LEU A 417 -47.92 6.13 4.05
CA LEU A 417 -46.66 5.62 3.49
C LEU A 417 -46.85 4.43 2.54
N GLY A 418 -48.06 3.92 2.41
CA GLY A 418 -48.44 2.91 1.42
C GLY A 418 -48.51 3.45 -0.01
N VAL A 419 -48.36 4.77 -0.21
CA VAL A 419 -48.33 5.36 -1.55
C VAL A 419 -47.26 4.68 -2.39
N GLU A 420 -47.71 4.05 -3.47
CA GLU A 420 -46.83 3.43 -4.44
C GLU A 420 -46.12 4.51 -5.25
N ILE A 421 -44.80 4.45 -5.18
CA ILE A 421 -43.93 5.19 -6.04
C ILE A 421 -43.61 4.26 -7.22
N PRO A 422 -43.99 4.61 -8.46
CA PRO A 422 -43.73 3.73 -9.60
C PRO A 422 -42.26 3.32 -9.62
N LEU A 423 -41.95 2.04 -9.83
CA LEU A 423 -40.60 1.46 -9.83
C LEU A 423 -39.85 1.40 -8.49
N LEU A 424 -40.34 2.05 -7.43
CA LEU A 424 -39.71 2.05 -6.09
C LEU A 424 -40.60 1.39 -5.02
N GLY A 425 -41.77 0.87 -5.39
CA GLY A 425 -42.75 0.28 -4.47
C GLY A 425 -43.36 1.30 -3.52
N SER A 426 -43.90 0.85 -2.39
CA SER A 426 -44.43 1.76 -1.37
C SER A 426 -43.31 2.56 -0.69
N LEU A 427 -43.60 3.80 -0.28
CA LEU A 427 -42.66 4.63 0.48
C LEU A 427 -42.21 3.93 1.78
N SER A 428 -43.11 3.22 2.47
CA SER A 428 -42.78 2.41 3.65
C SER A 428 -41.81 1.27 3.33
N GLY A 429 -42.02 0.58 2.21
CA GLY A 429 -41.15 -0.50 1.74
C GLY A 429 -39.75 0.01 1.40
N LEU A 430 -39.65 1.14 0.72
CA LEU A 430 -38.39 1.79 0.39
C LEU A 430 -37.62 2.23 1.65
N ILE A 431 -38.29 2.83 2.63
CA ILE A 431 -37.66 3.22 3.90
C ILE A 431 -37.21 1.99 4.69
N GLY A 432 -38.05 0.96 4.81
CA GLY A 432 -37.70 -0.28 5.52
C GLY A 432 -36.50 -0.99 4.90
N THR A 433 -36.50 -1.09 3.57
CA THR A 433 -35.38 -1.53 2.74
C THR A 433 -34.09 -0.81 3.08
N PHE A 434 -34.12 0.52 3.00
CA PHE A 434 -32.96 1.36 3.19
C PHE A 434 -32.41 1.26 4.61
N MET A 435 -33.29 1.25 5.61
CA MET A 435 -32.91 1.11 7.02
C MET A 435 -32.28 -0.27 7.29
N GLY A 436 -32.88 -1.35 6.78
CA GLY A 436 -32.31 -2.69 6.89
C GLY A 436 -30.95 -2.82 6.22
N ALA A 437 -30.81 -2.27 5.00
CA ALA A 437 -29.55 -2.23 4.28
C ALA A 437 -28.47 -1.43 5.02
N THR A 438 -28.84 -0.28 5.58
CA THR A 438 -27.94 0.60 6.35
C THR A 438 -27.42 -0.10 7.59
N VAL A 439 -28.29 -0.77 8.35
CA VAL A 439 -27.90 -1.56 9.52
C VAL A 439 -26.96 -2.69 9.14
N ALA A 440 -27.29 -3.45 8.09
CA ALA A 440 -26.45 -4.55 7.62
C ALA A 440 -25.08 -4.07 7.13
N GLY A 441 -25.02 -2.97 6.38
CA GLY A 441 -23.78 -2.40 5.87
C GLY A 441 -22.86 -1.88 6.97
N ILE A 442 -23.41 -1.13 7.94
CA ILE A 442 -22.65 -0.66 9.10
C ILE A 442 -22.20 -1.84 9.98
N ALA A 443 -23.07 -2.83 10.21
CA ALA A 443 -22.72 -4.03 10.95
C ALA A 443 -21.57 -4.82 10.29
N GLY A 444 -21.66 -5.04 8.97
CA GLY A 444 -20.61 -5.72 8.21
C GLY A 444 -19.29 -4.97 8.25
N ALA A 445 -19.31 -3.66 8.06
CA ALA A 445 -18.10 -2.84 8.16
C ALA A 445 -17.53 -2.78 9.57
N PHE A 446 -18.38 -2.84 10.58
CA PHE A 446 -17.94 -2.93 11.96
C PHE A 446 -17.23 -4.26 12.25
N VAL A 447 -17.74 -5.39 11.73
CA VAL A 447 -17.06 -6.70 11.79
C VAL A 447 -15.76 -6.68 11.02
N LEU A 448 -15.74 -6.16 9.78
CA LEU A 448 -14.53 -6.04 8.97
C LEU A 448 -13.47 -5.21 9.68
N LYS A 449 -13.84 -4.05 10.24
CA LYS A 449 -12.91 -3.19 10.98
C LYS A 449 -12.31 -3.90 12.20
N LEU A 450 -13.05 -4.78 12.86
CA LEU A 450 -12.50 -5.59 13.96
C LEU A 450 -11.51 -6.64 13.47
N ILE A 451 -11.81 -7.33 12.36
CA ILE A 451 -10.90 -8.29 11.73
C ILE A 451 -9.63 -7.58 11.25
N ASP A 452 -9.78 -6.45 10.56
CA ASP A 452 -8.67 -5.62 10.09
C ASP A 452 -7.83 -5.14 11.27
N GLN A 453 -8.45 -4.70 12.37
CA GLN A 453 -7.70 -4.30 13.56
C GLN A 453 -6.90 -5.47 14.16
N MET A 454 -7.43 -6.71 14.16
CA MET A 454 -6.67 -7.88 14.62
C MET A 454 -5.46 -8.20 13.71
N ILE A 455 -5.65 -8.08 12.39
CA ILE A 455 -4.57 -8.31 11.41
C ILE A 455 -3.52 -7.19 11.53
N VAL A 456 -3.98 -5.94 11.60
CA VAL A 456 -3.15 -4.74 11.75
C VAL A 456 -2.39 -4.77 13.06
N ASP A 457 -3.02 -5.10 14.19
CA ASP A 457 -2.33 -5.17 15.50
C ASP A 457 -1.22 -6.23 15.46
N LYS A 458 -1.47 -7.39 14.84
CA LYS A 458 -0.44 -8.41 14.63
C LYS A 458 0.70 -7.93 13.70
N GLN A 459 0.36 -7.26 12.59
CA GLN A 459 1.35 -6.70 11.67
C GLN A 459 2.14 -5.55 12.33
N ILE A 460 1.50 -4.74 13.17
CA ILE A 460 2.14 -3.70 13.97
C ILE A 460 3.07 -4.33 15.00
N ASP A 461 2.71 -5.44 15.64
CA ASP A 461 3.60 -6.16 16.55
C ASP A 461 4.85 -6.68 15.81
N GLU A 462 4.67 -7.26 14.61
CA GLU A 462 5.79 -7.69 13.76
C GLU A 462 6.66 -6.51 13.30
N LEU A 463 6.05 -5.39 12.88
CA LEU A 463 6.77 -4.17 12.50
C LEU A 463 7.45 -3.50 13.70
N THR A 464 6.87 -3.58 14.90
CA THR A 464 7.46 -3.06 16.14
C THR A 464 8.69 -3.86 16.52
N ASN A 465 8.64 -5.19 16.40
CA ASN A 465 9.81 -6.04 16.60
C ASN A 465 10.91 -5.72 15.57
N LYS A 466 10.56 -5.60 14.28
CA LYS A 466 11.51 -5.16 13.24
C LYS A 466 12.10 -3.78 13.52
N LYS A 467 11.28 -2.83 13.99
CA LYS A 467 11.73 -1.48 14.39
C LYS A 467 12.72 -1.58 15.55
N ILE A 468 12.44 -2.38 16.57
CA ILE A 468 13.35 -2.60 17.71
C ILE A 468 14.67 -3.20 17.22
N ASP A 469 14.63 -4.22 16.37
CA ASP A 469 15.83 -4.83 15.79
C ASP A 469 16.66 -3.80 15.03
N LYS A 470 16.03 -2.99 14.17
CA LYS A 470 16.71 -1.93 13.40
C LYS A 470 17.24 -0.78 14.25
N TYR A 471 16.57 -0.44 15.35
CA TYR A 471 17.12 0.50 16.33
C TYR A 471 18.35 -0.08 17.05
N ASN A 472 18.37 -1.38 17.32
CA ASN A 472 19.55 -2.04 17.88
C ASN A 472 20.71 -2.04 16.87
N ASP A 473 20.46 -2.32 15.60
CA ASP A 473 21.46 -2.22 14.52
C ASP A 473 22.04 -0.80 14.42
N LYS A 474 21.16 0.23 14.45
CA LYS A 474 21.58 1.63 14.49
C LYS A 474 22.52 1.92 15.66
N LEU A 475 22.19 1.43 16.87
CA LEU A 475 23.02 1.64 18.06
C LEU A 475 24.40 0.97 17.89
N ILE A 476 24.46 -0.21 17.28
CA ILE A 476 25.71 -0.92 17.00
C ILE A 476 26.57 -0.13 16.01
N VAL A 477 26.00 0.32 14.89
CA VAL A 477 26.74 1.11 13.88
C VAL A 477 27.22 2.44 14.45
N GLN A 478 26.39 3.12 15.28
CA GLN A 478 26.79 4.35 15.96
C GLN A 478 27.94 4.13 16.96
N ASP A 479 27.93 3.02 17.70
CA ASP A 479 29.02 2.67 18.62
C ASP A 479 30.33 2.41 17.85
N GLN A 480 30.27 1.70 16.72
CA GLN A 480 31.41 1.49 15.83
C GLN A 480 31.92 2.81 15.23
N MET A 481 31.05 3.71 14.79
CA MET A 481 31.43 5.04 14.31
C MET A 481 32.12 5.86 15.40
N ASN A 482 31.65 5.79 16.65
CA ASN A 482 32.29 6.45 17.78
C ASN A 482 33.67 5.85 18.07
N ALA A 483 33.82 4.53 18.00
CA ALA A 483 35.11 3.86 18.17
C ALA A 483 36.12 4.25 17.08
N VAL A 484 35.69 4.28 15.81
CA VAL A 484 36.53 4.75 14.69
C VAL A 484 36.88 6.24 14.83
N GLY A 485 35.93 7.07 15.27
CA GLY A 485 36.18 8.48 15.57
C GLY A 485 37.22 8.67 16.68
N MET A 486 37.14 7.89 17.77
CA MET A 486 38.14 7.90 18.83
C MET A 486 39.52 7.43 18.35
N ALA A 487 39.57 6.46 17.43
CA ALA A 487 40.82 5.99 16.83
C ALA A 487 41.47 7.07 15.96
N LEU A 488 40.69 7.74 15.09
CA LEU A 488 41.17 8.86 14.27
C LEU A 488 41.77 9.98 15.14
N VAL A 489 41.08 10.37 16.23
CA VAL A 489 41.59 11.38 17.17
C VAL A 489 42.91 10.95 17.85
N ARG A 490 43.10 9.65 18.12
CA ARG A 490 44.37 9.15 18.65
C ARG A 490 45.48 9.24 17.63
N VAL A 491 45.21 8.90 16.37
CA VAL A 491 46.18 9.03 15.27
C VAL A 491 46.59 10.50 15.11
N ASP A 492 45.62 11.43 15.01
CA ASP A 492 45.89 12.88 14.90
C ASP A 492 46.75 13.39 16.08
N LYS A 493 46.48 12.89 17.30
CA LYS A 493 47.24 13.25 18.50
C LYS A 493 48.68 12.73 18.43
N MET A 494 48.89 11.49 17.97
CA MET A 494 50.22 10.91 17.84
C MET A 494 51.03 11.61 16.75
N GLU A 495 50.41 11.95 15.62
CA GLU A 495 51.04 12.73 14.56
C GLU A 495 51.45 14.12 15.06
N SER A 496 50.57 14.81 15.78
CA SER A 496 50.87 16.13 16.36
C SER A 496 52.03 16.07 17.36
N LEU A 497 52.11 15.01 18.18
CA LEU A 497 53.21 14.81 19.12
C LEU A 497 54.53 14.55 18.39
N SER A 498 54.52 13.73 17.34
CA SER A 498 55.70 13.47 16.51
C SER A 498 56.22 14.75 15.84
N GLN A 499 55.33 15.57 15.28
CA GLN A 499 55.71 16.86 14.68
C GLN A 499 56.28 17.83 15.72
N MET A 500 55.76 17.83 16.96
CA MET A 500 56.33 18.62 18.04
C MET A 500 57.73 18.14 18.40
N GLU A 501 57.94 16.83 18.50
CA GLU A 501 59.24 16.21 18.76
C GLU A 501 60.27 16.58 17.67
N ASP A 502 59.90 16.45 16.40
CA ASP A 502 60.76 16.83 15.27
C ASP A 502 61.13 18.31 15.31
N ARG A 503 60.17 19.19 15.61
CA ARG A 503 60.45 20.64 15.75
C ARG A 503 61.33 20.95 16.94
N HIS A 504 61.19 20.21 18.05
CA HIS A 504 62.08 20.34 19.19
C HIS A 504 63.50 19.88 18.86
N HIS A 505 63.66 18.80 18.10
CA HIS A 505 64.95 18.35 17.61
C HIS A 505 65.60 19.38 16.68
N GLN A 506 64.86 19.91 15.70
CA GLN A 506 65.34 20.95 14.79
C GLN A 506 65.74 22.22 15.55
N ALA A 507 64.92 22.66 16.53
CA ALA A 507 65.26 23.82 17.35
C ALA A 507 66.54 23.58 18.18
N ALA A 508 66.72 22.37 18.72
CA ALA A 508 67.93 22.01 19.46
C ALA A 508 69.17 21.97 18.55
N GLU A 509 69.04 21.52 17.30
CA GLU A 509 70.12 21.60 16.30
C GLU A 509 70.48 23.04 15.96
N ILE A 510 69.49 23.88 15.64
CA ILE A 510 69.71 25.31 15.37
C ILE A 510 70.38 26.01 16.56
N MET A 511 69.91 25.75 17.79
CA MET A 511 70.53 26.31 19.00
C MET A 511 71.97 25.84 19.19
N ARG A 512 72.26 24.58 18.87
CA ARG A 512 73.62 24.03 18.95
C ARG A 512 74.53 24.68 17.91
N ASP A 513 74.06 24.81 16.67
CA ASP A 513 74.82 25.41 15.58
C ASP A 513 75.12 26.89 15.86
N GLU A 514 74.13 27.65 16.35
CA GLU A 514 74.31 29.05 16.73
C GLU A 514 75.27 29.21 17.92
N LEU A 515 75.17 28.33 18.92
CA LEU A 515 76.10 28.34 20.06
C LEU A 515 77.53 28.02 19.61
N SER A 516 77.70 27.04 18.73
CA SER A 516 78.99 26.70 18.13
C SER A 516 79.57 27.89 17.34
N PHE A 517 78.75 28.56 16.52
CA PHE A 517 79.14 29.77 15.79
C PHE A 517 79.60 30.89 16.73
N LEU A 518 78.84 31.19 17.78
CA LEU A 518 79.20 32.22 18.77
C LEU A 518 80.49 31.89 19.54
N LEU A 519 80.74 30.61 19.82
CA LEU A 519 81.97 30.16 20.47
C LEU A 519 83.19 30.31 19.54
N GLU A 520 83.06 29.95 18.26
CA GLU A 520 84.11 30.15 17.26
C GLU A 520 84.41 31.64 17.00
N GLU A 521 83.38 32.49 16.96
CA GLU A 521 83.54 33.93 16.79
C GLU A 521 84.24 34.57 18.00
N LYS A 522 83.94 34.11 19.22
CA LYS A 522 84.65 34.53 20.43
C LYS A 522 86.13 34.13 20.39
N GLU A 523 86.46 32.90 20.01
CA GLU A 523 87.85 32.46 19.89
C GLU A 523 88.65 33.25 18.85
N LYS A 524 88.01 33.68 17.75
CA LYS A 524 88.63 34.61 16.79
C LYS A 524 88.91 35.99 17.37
N ASN A 525 87.94 36.57 18.09
CA ASN A 525 88.14 37.87 18.74
C ASN A 525 89.26 37.81 19.79
N ASP A 526 89.29 36.76 20.63
CA ASP A 526 90.34 36.59 21.64
C ASP A 526 91.74 36.42 20.99
N ASN A 527 91.84 35.76 19.83
CA ASN A 527 93.08 35.67 19.06
C ASN A 527 93.49 37.00 18.41
N GLU A 528 92.56 37.80 17.87
CA GLU A 528 92.85 39.14 17.35
C GLU A 528 93.35 40.08 18.46
N PHE A 529 92.76 40.03 19.66
CA PHE A 529 93.26 40.78 20.80
C PHE A 529 94.66 40.32 21.22
N THR A 530 94.94 39.02 21.16
CA THR A 530 96.27 38.47 21.47
C THR A 530 97.31 38.87 20.42
N GLU A 531 96.96 38.91 19.13
CA GLU A 531 97.84 39.44 18.07
C GLU A 531 98.06 40.95 18.19
N ILE A 532 97.02 41.73 18.54
CA ILE A 532 97.15 43.16 18.82
C ILE A 532 98.05 43.41 20.04
N ASP A 533 97.89 42.65 21.12
CA ASP A 533 98.73 42.75 22.32
C ASP A 533 100.19 42.34 22.03
N ALA A 534 100.41 41.34 21.18
CA ALA A 534 101.74 40.95 20.72
C ALA A 534 102.40 42.03 19.82
N LEU A 535 101.64 42.64 18.90
CA LEU A 535 102.10 43.76 18.07
C LEU A 535 102.35 45.04 18.89
N LEU A 536 101.57 45.28 19.94
CA LEU A 536 101.80 46.38 20.88
C LEU A 536 103.04 46.15 21.73
N ALA A 537 103.33 44.91 22.12
CA ALA A 537 104.54 44.56 22.86
C ALA A 537 105.81 44.76 22.02
N GLU A 538 105.79 44.42 20.72
CA GLU A 538 106.90 44.67 19.78
C GLU A 538 107.18 46.16 19.51
N LEU A 539 106.22 47.06 19.75
CA LEU A 539 106.40 48.51 19.62
C LEU A 539 106.96 49.18 20.88
N THR A 540 107.06 48.44 21.99
CA THR A 540 107.54 48.94 23.29
C THR A 540 108.94 48.49 23.68
N ASP A 541 109.62 47.71 22.83
CA ASP A 541 111.07 47.46 22.85
C ASP A 541 111.76 48.23 21.69
#